data_AF-A0A349QAL7-F1
#
_entry.id   AF-A0A349QAL7-F1
#
_cell.length_a   1.000
_cell.length_b   1.000
_cell.length_c   1.000
_cell.angle_alpha   90.00
_cell.angle_beta   90.00
_cell.angle_gamma   90.00
#
_symmetry.space_group_name_H-M   'P 1'
#
loop_
_entity.id
_entity.type
_entity.pdbx_description
1 polymer ?
#
loop_
_entity_poly.entity_id
_entity_poly.type
_entity_poly.pdbx_seq_one_letter_code
_entity_poly.pdbx_strand_id
1 'polypeptide(L)'
;MTTNVKGRYSKSMANEKKQEMKAIKSTLNNLILERDSFKGKDGKDMFSYFVRGYALGRELRIDFVASDQGGYEILDILFGLEKDVKVAMRDEVMTDDKGRDTHYTVYEAQGEDEDGNVYSYKIKPARNSDKTYLDMFLTALAKNENGGDKKVA
;
A
#
# COMPACT_ATOMS: atom_id res chain seq x y z
N MET A 1 8.28 39.30 -24.74
CA MET A 1 7.52 38.05 -24.50
C MET A 1 8.16 37.35 -23.31
N THR A 2 7.60 37.52 -22.11
CA THR A 2 8.17 36.98 -20.87
C THR A 2 7.70 35.54 -20.72
N THR A 3 8.54 34.58 -21.10
CA THR A 3 8.22 33.16 -21.02
C THR A 3 7.98 32.77 -19.57
N ASN A 4 6.82 32.17 -19.27
CA ASN A 4 6.43 31.72 -17.93
C ASN A 4 7.22 30.45 -17.54
N VAL A 5 8.46 30.66 -17.08
CA VAL A 5 9.40 29.59 -16.70
C VAL A 5 8.99 28.92 -15.37
N LYS A 6 8.41 29.67 -14.42
CA LYS A 6 8.03 29.14 -13.09
C LYS A 6 6.96 28.04 -13.15
N GLY A 7 6.03 28.10 -14.10
CA GLY A 7 4.97 27.10 -14.26
C GLY A 7 5.42 25.76 -14.86
N ARG A 8 6.52 25.73 -15.62
CA ARG A 8 7.07 24.50 -16.22
C ARG A 8 7.97 23.73 -15.24
N TYR A 9 8.79 24.44 -14.47
CA TYR A 9 9.66 23.84 -13.45
C TYR A 9 8.89 23.16 -12.30
N SER A 10 7.72 23.69 -11.92
CA SER A 10 6.87 23.06 -10.88
C SER A 10 6.20 21.76 -11.35
N LYS A 11 5.79 21.68 -12.62
CA LYS A 11 5.15 20.49 -13.20
C LYS A 11 6.15 19.36 -13.48
N SER A 12 7.38 19.69 -13.89
CA SER A 12 8.43 18.69 -14.10
C SER A 12 8.80 18.01 -12.78
N MET A 13 9.00 18.77 -11.70
CA MET A 13 9.30 18.20 -10.37
C MET A 13 8.14 17.36 -9.80
N ALA A 14 6.89 17.70 -10.09
CA ALA A 14 5.74 16.88 -9.69
C ALA A 14 5.68 15.54 -10.47
N ASN A 15 6.07 15.56 -11.75
CA ASN A 15 6.06 14.37 -12.60
C ASN A 15 7.26 13.45 -12.30
N GLU A 16 8.44 14.03 -12.02
CA GLU A 16 9.63 13.34 -11.54
C GLU A 16 9.35 12.67 -10.19
N LYS A 17 8.80 13.41 -9.21
CA LYS A 17 8.35 12.81 -7.93
C LYS A 17 7.35 11.68 -8.11
N LYS A 18 6.42 11.81 -9.07
CA LYS A 18 5.43 10.78 -9.37
C LYS A 18 6.09 9.53 -9.97
N GLN A 19 7.09 9.69 -10.84
CA GLN A 19 7.86 8.60 -11.43
C GLN A 19 8.79 7.91 -10.43
N GLU A 20 9.46 8.67 -9.57
CA GLU A 20 10.27 8.15 -8.46
C GLU A 20 9.38 7.37 -7.48
N MET A 21 8.23 7.92 -7.08
CA MET A 21 7.28 7.21 -6.22
C MET A 21 6.75 5.93 -6.86
N LYS A 22 6.58 5.93 -8.19
CA LYS A 22 6.15 4.76 -8.96
C LYS A 22 7.20 3.64 -8.91
N ALA A 23 8.46 3.99 -9.18
CA ALA A 23 9.58 3.04 -9.13
C ALA A 23 9.82 2.51 -7.71
N ILE A 24 9.60 3.33 -6.69
CA ILE A 24 9.76 2.90 -5.30
C ILE A 24 8.61 1.99 -4.85
N LYS A 25 7.36 2.31 -5.21
CA LYS A 25 6.22 1.42 -4.94
C LYS A 25 6.39 0.03 -5.54
N SER A 26 7.07 -0.09 -6.69
CA SER A 26 7.38 -1.40 -7.30
C SER A 26 8.55 -2.15 -6.65
N THR A 27 9.34 -1.49 -5.80
CA THR A 27 10.52 -2.09 -5.13
C THR A 27 10.24 -2.39 -3.64
N LEU A 28 9.15 -1.85 -3.11
CA LEU A 28 8.67 -2.04 -1.73
C LEU A 28 7.97 -3.38 -1.52
N ASN A 29 8.72 -4.47 -1.72
CA ASN A 29 8.21 -5.84 -1.67
C ASN A 29 8.09 -6.43 -0.24
N ASN A 30 8.30 -5.64 0.81
CA ASN A 30 8.43 -6.13 2.19
C ASN A 30 7.40 -5.55 3.17
N LEU A 31 6.25 -5.08 2.68
CA LEU A 31 5.15 -4.73 3.56
C LEU A 31 4.54 -6.00 4.15
N ILE A 32 4.53 -6.12 5.48
CA ILE A 32 3.86 -7.21 6.18
C ILE A 32 2.46 -6.77 6.58
N LEU A 33 1.47 -7.57 6.21
CA LEU A 33 0.10 -7.43 6.67
C LEU A 33 -0.04 -8.12 8.02
N GLU A 34 -0.37 -7.35 9.05
CA GLU A 34 -0.66 -7.84 10.38
C GLU A 34 -2.18 -7.98 10.58
N ARG A 35 -2.58 -8.79 11.57
CA ARG A 35 -3.97 -8.84 12.04
C ARG A 35 -4.09 -8.83 13.56
N ASP A 36 -5.11 -8.14 14.06
CA ASP A 36 -5.53 -8.16 15.47
C ASP A 36 -6.98 -8.63 15.58
N SER A 37 -7.27 -9.48 16.57
CA SER A 37 -8.64 -9.88 16.91
C SER A 37 -9.38 -8.78 17.69
N PHE A 38 -10.66 -8.57 17.40
CA PHE A 38 -11.55 -7.71 18.16
C PHE A 38 -12.95 -8.31 18.25
N LYS A 39 -13.76 -7.84 19.19
CA LYS A 39 -15.18 -8.22 19.31
C LYS A 39 -16.05 -7.32 18.43
N GLY A 40 -16.77 -7.94 17.50
CA GLY A 40 -17.81 -7.28 16.71
C GLY A 40 -18.96 -6.78 17.56
N LYS A 41 -19.83 -5.94 16.97
CA LYS A 41 -21.02 -5.42 17.67
C LYS A 41 -22.00 -6.52 18.09
N ASP A 42 -21.96 -7.66 17.40
CA ASP A 42 -22.73 -8.87 17.67
C ASP A 42 -21.99 -9.84 18.62
N GLY A 43 -20.83 -9.46 19.15
CA GLY A 43 -20.01 -10.27 20.06
C GLY A 43 -19.14 -11.33 19.37
N LYS A 44 -19.20 -11.44 18.04
CA LYS A 44 -18.36 -12.38 17.30
C LYS A 44 -16.90 -11.92 17.28
N ASP A 45 -15.99 -12.89 17.28
CA ASP A 45 -14.58 -12.62 17.01
C ASP A 45 -14.41 -12.23 15.55
N MET A 46 -13.75 -11.10 15.33
CA MET A 46 -13.44 -10.56 14.02
C MET A 46 -11.97 -10.17 13.98
N PHE A 47 -11.40 -10.07 12.78
CA PHE A 47 -10.04 -9.60 12.58
C PHE A 47 -10.02 -8.23 11.92
N SER A 48 -9.11 -7.38 12.39
CA SER A 48 -8.69 -6.17 11.69
C SER A 48 -7.35 -6.44 11.02
N TYR A 49 -7.14 -5.88 9.82
CA TYR A 49 -5.95 -6.11 9.01
C TYR A 49 -5.24 -4.79 8.80
N PHE A 50 -3.93 -4.73 9.01
CA PHE A 50 -3.20 -3.46 8.95
C PHE A 50 -1.72 -3.63 8.64
N VAL A 51 -1.09 -2.55 8.19
CA VAL A 51 0.36 -2.44 8.08
C VAL A 51 0.84 -1.43 9.12
N ARG A 52 1.91 -1.77 9.85
CA ARG A 52 2.65 -0.79 10.66
C ARG A 52 3.67 -0.06 9.80
N GLY A 53 3.69 1.25 9.93
CA GLY A 53 4.67 2.10 9.25
C GLY A 53 5.23 3.17 10.18
N TYR A 54 6.24 3.87 9.69
CA TYR A 54 6.81 5.04 10.38
C TYR A 54 7.03 6.15 9.36
N ALA A 55 6.47 7.33 9.63
CA ALA A 55 6.70 8.51 8.80
C ALA A 55 6.51 9.78 9.64
N LEU A 56 7.24 10.85 9.29
CA LEU A 56 7.11 12.16 9.94
C LEU A 56 7.27 12.10 11.48
N GLY A 57 8.19 11.25 11.96
CA GLY A 57 8.51 11.12 13.37
C GLY A 57 7.46 10.40 14.23
N ARG A 58 6.55 9.64 13.62
CA ARG A 58 5.51 8.89 14.35
C ARG A 58 5.26 7.51 13.72
N GLU A 59 4.83 6.58 14.56
CA GLU A 59 4.25 5.32 14.10
C GLU A 59 2.89 5.56 13.45
N LEU A 60 2.62 4.82 12.38
CA LEU A 60 1.37 4.82 11.65
C LEU A 60 0.80 3.41 11.67
N ARG A 61 -0.51 3.31 11.96
CA ARG A 61 -1.30 2.11 11.69
C ARG A 61 -2.14 2.39 10.45
N ILE A 62 -1.96 1.57 9.41
CA ILE A 62 -2.63 1.72 8.13
C ILE A 62 -3.59 0.55 7.98
N ASP A 63 -4.88 0.77 8.22
CA ASP A 63 -5.87 -0.30 8.17
C ASP A 63 -6.21 -0.65 6.70
N PHE A 64 -6.38 -1.94 6.44
CA PHE A 64 -6.83 -2.51 5.18
C PHE A 64 -8.14 -3.30 5.39
N VAL A 65 -8.92 -3.40 4.31
CA VAL A 65 -10.13 -4.21 4.25
C VAL A 65 -10.09 -5.09 3.01
N ALA A 66 -10.84 -6.20 3.08
CA ALA A 66 -11.12 -7.02 1.92
C ALA A 66 -11.83 -6.20 0.82
N SER A 67 -11.64 -6.62 -0.43
CA SER A 67 -12.28 -5.94 -1.57
C SER A 67 -13.80 -6.05 -1.53
N ASP A 68 -14.31 -7.20 -1.05
CA ASP A 68 -15.72 -7.53 -0.83
C ASP A 68 -15.92 -8.29 0.50
N GLN A 69 -17.17 -8.67 0.81
CA GLN A 69 -17.52 -9.36 2.06
C GLN A 69 -16.97 -10.79 2.15
N GLY A 70 -16.96 -11.54 1.04
CA GLY A 70 -16.43 -12.91 1.02
C GLY A 70 -14.90 -12.94 1.14
N GLY A 71 -14.25 -11.84 0.78
CA GLY A 71 -12.81 -11.69 0.89
C GLY A 71 -12.23 -11.82 2.30
N TYR A 72 -13.03 -11.60 3.35
CA TYR A 72 -12.54 -11.80 4.71
C TYR A 72 -12.23 -13.27 5.01
N GLU A 73 -13.01 -14.21 4.47
CA GLU A 73 -12.72 -15.65 4.58
C GLU A 73 -11.41 -16.00 3.86
N ILE A 74 -11.14 -15.36 2.72
CA ILE A 74 -9.87 -15.54 1.99
C ILE A 74 -8.70 -15.00 2.81
N LEU A 75 -8.85 -13.85 3.46
CA LEU A 75 -7.80 -13.34 4.36
C LEU A 75 -7.55 -14.31 5.53
N ASP A 76 -8.60 -14.88 6.12
CA ASP A 76 -8.44 -15.88 7.19
C ASP A 76 -7.67 -17.11 6.71
N ILE A 77 -7.90 -17.56 5.48
CA ILE A 77 -7.14 -18.65 4.84
C ILE A 77 -5.67 -18.25 4.68
N LEU A 78 -5.37 -17.07 4.12
CA LEU A 78 -3.99 -16.62 3.91
C LEU A 78 -3.19 -16.56 5.23
N PHE A 79 -3.80 -16.04 6.30
CA PHE A 79 -3.19 -16.02 7.64
C PHE A 79 -3.17 -17.39 8.34
N GLY A 80 -3.84 -18.40 7.77
CA GLY A 80 -3.73 -19.79 8.18
C GLY A 80 -2.59 -20.53 7.46
N LEU A 81 -2.20 -20.08 6.27
CA LEU A 81 -1.09 -20.64 5.49
C LEU A 81 0.27 -20.14 6.01
N GLU A 82 0.40 -18.83 6.22
CA GLU A 82 1.67 -18.21 6.58
C GLU A 82 1.48 -17.19 7.71
N LYS A 83 2.47 -17.11 8.60
CA LYS A 83 2.46 -16.11 9.69
C LYS A 83 2.64 -14.69 9.16
N ASP A 84 3.50 -14.53 8.16
CA ASP A 84 3.96 -13.25 7.64
C ASP A 84 3.35 -13.00 6.24
N VAL A 85 2.03 -12.78 6.21
CA VAL A 85 1.32 -12.42 4.98
C VAL A 85 1.89 -11.11 4.41
N LYS A 86 2.29 -11.11 3.14
CA LYS A 86 2.91 -9.95 2.48
C LYS A 86 1.85 -9.09 1.79
N VAL A 87 2.13 -7.80 1.62
CA VAL A 87 1.36 -6.91 0.74
C VAL A 87 2.15 -6.65 -0.53
N ALA A 88 1.69 -7.23 -1.64
CA ALA A 88 2.19 -6.93 -2.97
C ALA A 88 1.49 -5.72 -3.58
N MET A 89 2.25 -4.93 -4.35
CA MET A 89 1.78 -3.71 -4.98
C MET A 89 2.05 -3.77 -6.48
N ARG A 90 1.04 -3.45 -7.29
CA ARG A 90 1.22 -3.32 -8.74
C ARG A 90 0.42 -2.15 -9.29
N ASP A 91 1.03 -1.42 -10.22
CA ASP A 91 0.32 -0.37 -10.93
C ASP A 91 -0.49 -0.96 -12.08
N GLU A 92 -1.75 -0.56 -12.15
CA GLU A 92 -2.66 -0.90 -13.22
C GLU A 92 -3.18 0.37 -13.92
N VAL A 93 -3.72 0.16 -15.12
CA VAL A 93 -4.36 1.19 -15.93
C VAL A 93 -5.76 0.71 -16.25
N MET A 94 -6.76 1.55 -15.98
CA MET A 94 -8.13 1.35 -16.44
C MET A 94 -8.44 2.41 -17.49
N THR A 95 -8.75 1.98 -18.71
CA THR A 95 -9.21 2.83 -19.80
C THR A 95 -10.73 2.86 -19.82
N ASP A 96 -11.33 4.06 -19.76
CA ASP A 96 -12.78 4.21 -19.86
C ASP A 96 -13.27 4.13 -21.32
N ASP A 97 -14.59 4.06 -21.52
CA ASP A 97 -15.23 3.99 -22.84
C ASP A 97 -14.93 5.21 -23.75
N LYS A 98 -14.33 6.27 -23.18
CA LYS A 98 -13.91 7.49 -23.89
C LYS A 98 -12.41 7.50 -24.19
N GLY A 99 -11.70 6.40 -23.91
CA GLY A 99 -10.26 6.27 -24.12
C GLY A 99 -9.41 7.02 -23.09
N ARG A 100 -9.96 7.36 -21.91
CA ARG A 100 -9.19 8.01 -20.84
C ARG A 100 -8.60 6.99 -19.90
N ASP A 101 -7.28 7.06 -19.73
CA ASP A 101 -6.53 6.20 -18.83
C ASP A 101 -6.54 6.74 -17.40
N THR A 102 -6.94 5.87 -16.47
CA THR A 102 -6.83 6.08 -15.03
C THR A 102 -5.80 5.13 -14.47
N HIS A 103 -4.68 5.68 -13.98
CA HIS A 103 -3.65 4.91 -13.28
C HIS A 103 -4.00 4.74 -11.81
N TYR A 104 -3.90 3.52 -11.30
CA TYR A 104 -4.11 3.21 -9.89
C TYR A 104 -3.18 2.08 -9.43
N THR A 105 -2.91 2.04 -8.13
CA THR A 105 -2.14 0.97 -7.51
C THR A 105 -3.11 -0.06 -6.93
N VAL A 106 -2.88 -1.33 -7.24
CA VAL A 106 -3.53 -2.49 -6.64
C VAL A 106 -2.66 -3.00 -5.51
N TYR A 107 -3.31 -3.41 -4.42
CA TYR A 107 -2.70 -4.03 -3.25
C TYR A 107 -3.26 -5.45 -3.12
N GLU A 108 -2.39 -6.43 -2.92
CA GLU A 108 -2.76 -7.83 -2.75
C GLU A 108 -2.10 -8.39 -1.50
N ALA A 109 -2.89 -9.00 -0.62
CA ALA A 109 -2.37 -9.86 0.44
C ALA A 109 -1.86 -11.15 -0.21
N GLN A 110 -0.67 -11.61 0.15
CA GLN A 110 -0.04 -12.82 -0.39
C GLN A 110 0.42 -13.73 0.74
N GLY A 111 0.09 -15.01 0.63
CA GLY A 111 0.59 -16.08 1.51
C GLY A 111 1.01 -17.28 0.68
N GLU A 112 2.00 -18.01 1.19
CA GLU A 112 2.53 -19.23 0.57
C GLU A 112 2.12 -20.47 1.37
N ASP A 113 1.75 -21.55 0.68
CA ASP A 113 1.47 -22.84 1.33
C ASP A 113 2.74 -23.68 1.57
N GLU A 114 2.60 -24.86 2.17
CA GLU A 114 3.72 -25.76 2.47
C GLU A 114 4.44 -26.28 1.21
N ASP A 115 3.78 -26.26 0.05
CA ASP A 115 4.30 -26.71 -1.24
C ASP A 115 4.96 -25.58 -2.05
N GLY A 116 4.93 -24.34 -1.53
CA GLY A 116 5.48 -23.16 -2.19
C GLY A 116 4.53 -22.46 -3.17
N ASN A 117 3.24 -22.80 -3.16
CA ASN A 117 2.25 -22.12 -4.00
C ASN A 117 1.85 -20.79 -3.36
N VAL A 118 1.97 -19.71 -4.14
CA VAL A 118 1.58 -18.37 -3.71
C VAL A 118 0.13 -18.09 -4.07
N TYR A 119 -0.67 -17.77 -3.05
CA TYR A 119 -2.04 -17.32 -3.18
C TYR A 119 -2.14 -15.82 -2.91
N SER A 120 -2.92 -15.10 -3.72
CA SER A 120 -3.11 -13.66 -3.55
C SER A 120 -4.58 -13.26 -3.50
N TYR A 121 -4.88 -12.23 -2.71
CA TYR A 121 -6.21 -11.63 -2.66
C TYR A 121 -6.14 -10.10 -2.59
N LYS A 122 -7.00 -9.43 -3.37
CA LYS A 122 -7.03 -7.97 -3.47
C LYS A 122 -7.55 -7.34 -2.18
N ILE A 123 -6.78 -6.41 -1.64
CA ILE A 123 -7.15 -5.59 -0.47
C ILE A 123 -7.14 -4.10 -0.84
N LYS A 124 -7.76 -3.28 0.00
CA LYS A 124 -7.77 -1.82 -0.15
C LYS A 124 -7.61 -1.12 1.20
N PRO A 125 -6.98 0.06 1.25
CA PRO A 125 -6.98 0.88 2.47
C PRO A 125 -8.42 1.08 2.97
N ALA A 126 -8.63 0.92 4.27
CA ALA A 126 -9.96 0.93 4.87
C ALA A 126 -10.66 2.29 4.71
N ARG A 127 -9.89 3.38 4.84
CA ARG A 127 -10.38 4.75 4.75
C ARG A 127 -9.45 5.62 3.89
N ASN A 128 -9.94 6.80 3.53
CA ASN A 128 -9.11 7.80 2.84
C ASN A 128 -7.92 8.27 3.70
N SER A 129 -8.06 8.27 5.03
CA SER A 129 -6.94 8.53 5.95
C SER A 129 -5.86 7.45 5.84
N ASP A 130 -6.24 6.17 5.80
CA ASP A 130 -5.29 5.06 5.66
C ASP A 130 -4.56 5.13 4.32
N LYS A 131 -5.25 5.49 3.24
CA LYS A 131 -4.61 5.78 1.94
C LYS A 131 -3.55 6.88 2.05
N THR A 132 -3.82 7.91 2.84
CA THR A 132 -2.91 9.04 3.03
C THR A 132 -1.71 8.64 3.90
N TYR A 133 -1.93 7.88 4.97
CA TYR A 133 -0.86 7.31 5.80
C TYR A 133 0.03 6.35 5.02
N LEU A 134 -0.57 5.53 4.15
CA LEU A 134 0.18 4.67 3.26
C LEU A 134 1.08 5.48 2.32
N ASP A 135 0.56 6.52 1.69
CA ASP A 135 1.39 7.38 0.82
C ASP A 135 2.55 8.06 1.58
N MET A 136 2.29 8.54 2.80
CA MET A 136 3.33 9.08 3.68
C MET A 136 4.40 8.05 4.04
N PHE A 137 3.98 6.84 4.37
CA PHE A 137 4.88 5.74 4.71
C PHE A 137 5.75 5.32 3.53
N LEU A 138 5.16 5.10 2.36
CA LEU A 138 5.89 4.73 1.14
C LEU A 138 6.86 5.85 0.72
N THR A 139 6.45 7.11 0.88
CA THR A 139 7.33 8.27 0.64
C THR A 139 8.51 8.32 1.64
N ALA A 140 8.32 7.86 2.88
CA ALA A 140 9.40 7.79 3.85
C ALA A 140 10.37 6.64 3.52
N LEU A 141 9.86 5.46 3.17
CA LEU A 141 10.68 4.33 2.75
C LEU A 141 11.51 4.65 1.51
N ALA A 142 10.89 5.28 0.52
CA ALA A 142 11.53 5.85 -0.66
C ALA A 142 12.78 6.67 -0.37
N LYS A 143 12.69 7.56 0.61
CA LYS A 143 13.80 8.43 0.99
C LYS A 143 14.89 7.62 1.66
N ASN A 144 14.53 6.67 2.51
CA ASN A 144 15.49 5.86 3.25
C ASN A 144 16.29 4.91 2.32
N GLU A 145 15.64 4.33 1.30
CA GLU A 145 16.32 3.46 0.32
C GLU A 145 17.25 4.25 -0.62
N ASN A 146 16.88 5.48 -0.98
CA ASN A 146 17.68 6.35 -1.85
C ASN A 146 18.79 7.14 -1.11
N GLY A 147 19.16 6.73 0.10
CA GLY A 147 20.24 7.36 0.87
C GLY A 147 19.88 8.69 1.54
N GLY A 148 18.59 8.96 1.75
CA GLY A 148 18.12 10.09 2.54
C GLY A 148 18.55 9.94 4.00
N ASP A 149 19.57 10.71 4.36
CA ASP A 149 20.11 10.91 5.71
C ASP A 149 20.06 9.68 6.62
N LYS A 150 21.12 8.85 6.54
CA LYS A 150 21.60 8.13 7.72
C LYS A 150 21.89 9.14 8.84
N LYS A 151 20.89 9.42 9.67
CA LYS A 151 21.09 9.77 11.09
C LYS A 151 20.52 8.58 11.86
N VAL A 152 21.34 7.61 12.27
CA VAL A 152 22.24 7.65 13.44
C VAL A 152 21.52 8.23 14.65
N ALA A 153 20.79 7.39 15.37
CA ALA A 153 21.03 7.01 16.78
C ALA A 153 19.81 6.24 17.31
#